data_AF-A0A4Z2BM54-F1
#
_entry.id   AF-A0A4Z2BM54-F1
#
_cell.length_a   1.000
_cell.length_b   1.000
_cell.length_c   1.000
_cell.angle_alpha   90.00
_cell.angle_beta   90.00
_cell.angle_gamma   90.00
#
_symmetry.space_group_name_H-M   'P 1'
#
loop_
_entity.id
_entity.type
_entity.pdbx_description
1 polymer ?
#
loop_
_entity_poly.entity_id
_entity_poly.type
_entity_poly.pdbx_seq_one_letter_code
_entity_poly.pdbx_strand_id
1 'polypeptide(L)'
;MPSDFTGVGDLQDSVEATVNIIKNSTGDIVNGLSAKDISVRIFEDFASAWPWILVGLVLAMLVSMLFLLLLRFTAPVMVWVLIAGLLAAGAYGIWHCYWEYDNYKQLSASITDVGFTTNFSVYLQVQETWLAFLIIISVAEAVILLTLIFLRNRILIAIALIQEASKAIGHMMSCLLYPLVTFVLLLVCVAYWGTTALYLATSGNPIYRIVALNSSCSQINGSVDCDPE
;
A
#
# COMPACT_ATOMS: atom_id res chain seq x y z
N MET A 1 -81.84 -3.49 17.70
CA MET A 1 -80.87 -3.33 16.60
C MET A 1 -79.87 -4.47 16.74
N PRO A 2 -79.83 -5.46 15.82
CA PRO A 2 -78.84 -6.51 15.93
C PRO A 2 -77.46 -5.97 15.51
N SER A 3 -76.45 -6.46 16.22
CA SER A 3 -75.05 -6.03 16.26
C SER A 3 -74.17 -6.60 15.14
N ASP A 4 -74.75 -7.04 14.02
CA ASP A 4 -74.06 -7.84 12.99
C ASP A 4 -73.24 -7.04 11.96
N PHE A 5 -72.77 -5.84 12.31
CA PHE A 5 -71.89 -5.03 11.44
C PHE A 5 -70.52 -4.70 12.05
N THR A 6 -70.11 -5.38 13.12
CA THR A 6 -68.81 -5.14 13.79
C THR A 6 -67.60 -5.81 13.12
N GLY A 7 -67.81 -6.72 12.16
CA GLY A 7 -66.74 -7.49 11.51
C GLY A 7 -66.09 -6.86 10.26
N VAL A 8 -66.62 -5.74 9.76
CA VAL A 8 -66.12 -5.13 8.50
C VAL A 8 -64.79 -4.40 8.71
N GLY A 9 -64.57 -3.81 9.89
CA GLY A 9 -63.30 -3.19 10.27
C GLY A 9 -62.18 -4.21 10.48
N ASP A 10 -62.49 -5.33 11.15
CA ASP A 10 -61.53 -6.42 11.42
C ASP A 10 -61.08 -7.14 10.13
N LEU A 11 -62.00 -7.26 9.16
CA LEU A 11 -61.67 -7.75 7.82
C LEU A 11 -60.81 -6.76 7.02
N GLN A 12 -61.05 -5.45 7.18
CA GLN A 12 -60.25 -4.45 6.49
C GLN A 12 -58.83 -4.35 7.09
N ASP A 13 -58.71 -4.43 8.41
CA ASP A 13 -57.42 -4.46 9.12
C ASP A 13 -56.60 -5.72 8.77
N SER A 14 -57.25 -6.88 8.65
CA SER A 14 -56.60 -8.13 8.24
C SER A 14 -56.18 -8.12 6.75
N VAL A 15 -56.96 -7.50 5.87
CA VAL A 15 -56.58 -7.30 4.46
C VAL A 15 -55.42 -6.32 4.35
N GLU A 16 -55.42 -5.20 5.08
CA GLU A 16 -54.30 -4.24 5.09
C GLU A 16 -53.02 -4.86 5.66
N ALA A 17 -53.11 -5.67 6.72
CA ALA A 17 -51.99 -6.44 7.25
C ALA A 17 -51.43 -7.42 6.21
N THR A 18 -52.29 -8.18 5.53
CA THR A 18 -51.90 -9.14 4.49
C THR A 18 -51.24 -8.43 3.29
N VAL A 19 -51.77 -7.28 2.87
CA VAL A 19 -51.19 -6.47 1.79
C VAL A 19 -49.83 -5.91 2.19
N ASN A 20 -49.65 -5.49 3.43
CA ASN A 20 -48.36 -4.99 3.92
C ASN A 20 -47.31 -6.11 4.02
N ILE A 21 -47.70 -7.32 4.44
CA ILE A 21 -46.83 -8.50 4.44
C ILE A 21 -46.40 -8.84 3.01
N ILE A 22 -47.34 -8.95 2.07
CA ILE A 22 -47.03 -9.26 0.66
C ILE A 22 -46.12 -8.18 0.06
N LYS A 23 -46.36 -6.90 0.34
CA LYS A 23 -45.49 -5.81 -0.13
C LYS A 23 -44.08 -5.90 0.45
N ASN A 24 -43.94 -6.23 1.73
CA ASN A 24 -42.65 -6.37 2.38
C ASN A 24 -41.89 -7.60 1.85
N SER A 25 -42.55 -8.76 1.76
CA SER A 25 -41.98 -10.00 1.21
C SER A 25 -41.61 -9.85 -0.27
N THR A 26 -42.44 -9.17 -1.07
CA THR A 26 -42.10 -8.88 -2.47
C THR A 26 -40.89 -7.96 -2.58
N GLY A 27 -40.77 -6.98 -1.67
CA GLY A 27 -39.59 -6.12 -1.56
C GLY A 27 -38.31 -6.92 -1.26
N ASP A 28 -38.38 -7.86 -0.33
CA ASP A 28 -37.25 -8.73 0.05
C ASP A 28 -36.85 -9.68 -1.08
N ILE A 29 -37.81 -10.22 -1.83
CA ILE A 29 -37.55 -11.10 -2.99
C ILE A 29 -36.91 -10.31 -4.14
N VAL A 30 -37.41 -9.10 -4.46
CA VAL A 30 -36.83 -8.25 -5.50
C VAL A 30 -35.44 -7.78 -5.11
N ASN A 31 -35.19 -7.49 -3.83
CA ASN A 31 -33.87 -7.19 -3.31
C ASN A 31 -32.93 -8.40 -3.41
N GLY A 32 -33.40 -9.61 -3.11
CA GLY A 32 -32.64 -10.86 -3.25
C GLY A 32 -32.28 -11.20 -4.69
N LEU A 33 -33.22 -11.03 -5.63
CA LEU A 33 -32.99 -11.17 -7.07
C LEU A 33 -31.97 -10.14 -7.57
N SER A 34 -32.12 -8.89 -7.15
CA SER A 34 -31.19 -7.81 -7.50
C SER A 34 -29.78 -8.10 -6.96
N ALA A 35 -29.64 -8.58 -5.73
CA ALA A 35 -28.36 -8.96 -5.12
C ALA A 35 -27.69 -10.15 -5.85
N LYS A 36 -28.49 -11.12 -6.29
CA LYS A 36 -28.01 -12.25 -7.09
C LYS A 36 -27.54 -11.81 -8.47
N ASP A 37 -28.29 -10.96 -9.16
CA ASP A 37 -27.92 -10.42 -10.47
C ASP A 37 -26.65 -9.56 -10.41
N ILE A 38 -26.51 -8.74 -9.35
CA ILE A 38 -25.28 -7.98 -9.08
C ILE A 38 -24.10 -8.94 -8.88
N SER A 39 -24.30 -10.03 -8.13
CA SER A 39 -23.26 -11.04 -7.90
C SER A 39 -22.84 -11.75 -9.19
N VAL A 40 -23.79 -12.15 -10.03
CA VAL A 40 -23.51 -12.81 -11.32
C VAL A 40 -22.73 -11.91 -12.25
N ARG A 41 -23.08 -10.62 -12.34
CA ARG A 41 -22.34 -9.65 -13.16
C ARG A 41 -20.90 -9.48 -12.70
N ILE A 42 -20.66 -9.51 -11.38
CA ILE A 42 -19.30 -9.45 -10.82
C ILE A 42 -18.49 -10.69 -11.23
N PHE A 43 -19.07 -11.89 -11.18
CA PHE A 43 -18.39 -13.11 -11.61
C PHE A 43 -18.12 -13.14 -13.12
N GLU A 44 -19.03 -12.58 -13.93
CA GLU A 44 -18.85 -12.46 -15.38
C GLU A 44 -17.68 -11.52 -15.71
N ASP A 45 -17.59 -10.38 -15.02
CA ASP A 45 -16.46 -9.45 -15.14
C ASP A 45 -15.14 -10.10 -14.70
N PHE A 46 -15.13 -10.87 -13.60
CA PHE A 46 -13.95 -11.63 -13.16
C PHE A 46 -13.57 -12.75 -14.14
N ALA A 47 -14.54 -13.48 -14.70
CA ALA A 47 -14.33 -14.55 -15.68
C ALA A 47 -13.89 -14.02 -17.04
N SER A 48 -14.19 -12.76 -17.37
CA SER A 48 -13.65 -12.09 -18.56
C SER A 48 -12.24 -11.54 -18.31
N ALA A 49 -11.99 -10.99 -17.12
CA ALA A 49 -10.73 -10.35 -16.75
C ALA A 49 -9.64 -11.31 -16.24
N TRP A 50 -9.96 -12.56 -15.90
CA TRP A 50 -9.00 -13.52 -15.33
C TRP A 50 -7.67 -13.67 -16.10
N PRO A 51 -7.63 -13.68 -17.46
CA PRO A 51 -6.37 -13.84 -18.17
C PRO A 51 -5.55 -12.54 -18.14
N TRP A 52 -6.20 -11.38 -18.16
CA TRP A 52 -5.56 -10.07 -18.03
C TRP A 52 -4.98 -9.85 -16.64
N ILE A 53 -5.68 -10.28 -15.59
CA ILE A 53 -5.19 -10.27 -14.21
C ILE A 53 -3.95 -11.16 -14.09
N LEU A 54 -3.99 -12.37 -14.66
CA LEU A 54 -2.86 -13.31 -14.64
C LEU A 54 -1.65 -12.76 -15.41
N VAL A 55 -1.88 -12.14 -16.57
CA VAL A 55 -0.83 -11.46 -17.36
C VAL A 55 -0.23 -10.29 -16.58
N GLY A 56 -1.06 -9.44 -15.96
CA GLY A 56 -0.59 -8.33 -15.13
C GLY A 56 0.24 -8.82 -13.94
N LEU A 57 -0.12 -9.96 -13.37
CA LEU A 57 0.59 -10.56 -12.26
C LEU A 57 1.95 -11.14 -12.70
N VAL A 58 2.00 -11.87 -13.82
CA VAL A 58 3.27 -12.36 -14.39
C VAL A 58 4.18 -11.18 -14.75
N LEU A 59 3.62 -10.09 -15.31
CA LEU A 59 4.38 -8.89 -15.60
C LEU A 59 4.93 -8.24 -14.32
N ALA A 60 4.13 -8.13 -13.26
CA ALA A 60 4.58 -7.63 -11.97
C ALA A 60 5.69 -8.49 -11.35
N MET A 61 5.61 -9.82 -11.50
CA MET A 61 6.67 -10.75 -11.09
C MET A 61 7.97 -10.48 -11.86
N LEU A 62 7.90 -10.33 -13.19
CA LEU A 62 9.06 -10.00 -14.02
C LEU A 62 9.65 -8.63 -13.69
N VAL A 63 8.80 -7.61 -13.46
CA VAL A 63 9.24 -6.27 -13.07
C VAL A 63 9.90 -6.27 -11.70
N SER A 64 9.36 -7.00 -10.73
CA SER A 64 9.98 -7.16 -9.40
C SER A 64 11.34 -7.86 -9.49
N MET A 65 11.42 -8.95 -10.27
CA MET A 65 12.67 -9.65 -10.54
C MET A 65 13.70 -8.72 -11.21
N LEU A 66 13.28 -7.96 -12.23
CA LEU A 66 14.12 -6.98 -12.91
C LEU A 66 14.57 -5.87 -11.96
N PHE A 67 13.68 -5.35 -11.11
CA PHE A 67 13.99 -4.31 -10.13
C PHE A 67 15.03 -4.78 -9.11
N LEU A 68 14.89 -6.01 -8.59
CA LEU A 68 15.90 -6.61 -7.71
C LEU A 68 17.26 -6.77 -8.39
N LEU A 69 17.27 -7.13 -9.68
CA LEU A 69 18.50 -7.18 -10.48
C LEU A 69 19.08 -5.77 -10.70
N LEU A 70 18.25 -4.78 -11.02
CA LEU A 70 18.67 -3.39 -11.22
C LEU A 70 19.28 -2.81 -9.95
N LEU A 71 18.63 -2.92 -8.79
CA LEU A 71 19.17 -2.45 -7.51
C LEU A 71 20.55 -3.06 -7.21
N ARG A 72 20.75 -4.31 -7.62
CA ARG A 72 22.04 -4.99 -7.47
C ARG A 72 23.13 -4.44 -8.39
N PHE A 73 22.81 -4.14 -9.66
CA PHE A 73 23.78 -3.47 -10.54
C PHE A 73 24.05 -2.03 -10.11
N THR A 74 23.05 -1.38 -9.51
CA THR A 74 23.15 -0.01 -9.02
C THR A 74 23.94 0.09 -7.71
N ALA A 75 24.07 -0.97 -6.91
CA ALA A 75 24.80 -0.92 -5.64
C ALA A 75 26.26 -0.40 -5.73
N PRO A 76 27.14 -0.92 -6.61
CA PRO A 76 28.49 -0.35 -6.77
C PRO A 76 28.46 1.05 -7.38
N VAL A 77 27.55 1.32 -8.32
CA VAL A 77 27.38 2.63 -8.95
C VAL A 77 26.97 3.68 -7.92
N MET A 78 26.05 3.34 -7.01
CA MET A 78 25.57 4.21 -5.93
C MET A 78 26.71 4.65 -5.04
N VAL A 79 27.62 3.76 -4.65
CA VAL A 79 28.76 4.12 -3.81
C VAL A 79 29.68 5.12 -4.51
N TRP A 80 29.98 4.90 -5.79
CA TRP A 80 30.78 5.84 -6.58
C TRP A 80 30.10 7.19 -6.76
N VAL A 81 28.79 7.20 -7.03
CA VAL A 81 27.98 8.43 -7.15
C VAL A 81 27.92 9.17 -5.82
N LEU A 82 27.80 8.48 -4.69
CA LEU A 82 27.81 9.11 -3.36
C LEU A 82 29.17 9.73 -3.04
N ILE A 83 30.27 9.06 -3.37
CA ILE A 83 31.62 9.62 -3.20
C ILE A 83 31.80 10.85 -4.09
N ALA A 84 31.48 10.74 -5.39
CA ALA A 84 31.59 11.85 -6.32
C ALA A 84 30.67 13.02 -5.93
N GLY A 85 29.45 12.72 -5.50
CA GLY A 85 28.47 13.70 -5.05
C GLY A 85 28.90 14.42 -3.77
N LEU A 86 29.49 13.70 -2.82
CA LEU A 86 30.03 14.31 -1.60
C LEU A 86 31.17 15.29 -1.93
N LEU A 87 32.13 14.86 -2.76
CA LEU A 87 33.23 15.72 -3.22
C LEU A 87 32.74 16.91 -4.05
N ALA A 88 31.74 16.69 -4.92
CA ALA A 88 31.16 17.75 -5.72
C ALA A 88 30.39 18.77 -4.87
N ALA A 89 29.63 18.31 -3.87
CA ALA A 89 28.92 19.17 -2.93
C ALA A 89 29.89 19.99 -2.07
N GLY A 90 30.99 19.38 -1.59
CA GLY A 90 32.05 20.07 -0.87
C GLY A 90 32.73 21.14 -1.72
N ALA A 91 33.16 20.77 -2.94
CA ALA A 91 33.76 21.71 -3.89
C ALA A 91 32.82 22.85 -4.28
N TYR A 92 31.53 22.54 -4.50
CA TYR A 92 30.50 23.55 -4.77
C TYR A 92 30.30 24.48 -3.58
N GLY A 93 30.30 23.95 -2.35
CA GLY A 93 30.23 24.75 -1.12
C GLY A 93 31.40 25.74 -1.01
N ILE A 94 32.63 25.29 -1.28
CA ILE A 94 33.82 26.16 -1.30
C ILE A 94 33.69 27.23 -2.38
N TRP A 95 33.29 26.84 -3.60
CA TRP A 95 33.09 27.78 -4.71
C TRP A 95 32.03 28.84 -4.38
N HIS A 96 30.89 28.42 -3.87
CA HIS A 96 29.77 29.30 -3.52
C HIS A 96 30.17 30.28 -2.41
N CYS A 97 30.81 29.78 -1.33
CA CYS A 97 31.29 30.66 -0.26
C CYS A 97 32.40 31.61 -0.74
N TYR A 98 33.25 31.20 -1.68
CA TYR A 98 34.29 32.05 -2.25
C TYR A 98 33.72 33.16 -3.14
N TRP A 99 32.75 32.83 -4.00
CA TRP A 99 32.05 33.82 -4.83
C TRP A 99 31.40 34.90 -3.97
N GLU A 100 30.67 34.46 -2.94
CA GLU A 100 29.94 35.38 -2.07
C GLU A 100 30.90 36.25 -1.25
N TYR A 101 32.00 35.66 -0.77
CA TYR A 101 33.09 36.41 -0.15
C TYR A 101 33.68 37.50 -1.07
N ASP A 102 33.95 37.18 -2.35
CA ASP A 102 34.50 38.16 -3.29
C ASP A 102 33.52 39.29 -3.61
N ASN A 103 32.23 38.96 -3.77
CA ASN A 103 31.18 39.94 -4.00
C ASN A 103 31.10 40.96 -2.84
N TYR A 104 31.07 40.50 -1.58
CA TYR A 104 31.04 41.38 -0.41
C TYR A 104 32.36 42.13 -0.18
N LYS A 105 33.49 41.53 -0.55
CA LYS A 105 34.80 42.19 -0.52
C LYS A 105 34.87 43.38 -1.50
N GLN A 106 34.30 43.25 -2.69
CA GLN A 106 34.26 44.34 -3.68
C GLN A 106 33.31 45.47 -3.29
N LEU A 107 32.25 45.16 -2.53
CA LEU A 107 31.28 46.13 -2.02
C LEU A 107 31.76 46.88 -0.74
N SER A 108 32.95 46.57 -0.22
CA SER A 108 33.59 47.24 0.93
C SER A 108 32.71 47.36 2.18
N ALA A 109 31.79 46.41 2.39
CA ALA A 109 30.92 46.34 3.57
C ALA A 109 31.69 45.79 4.77
N SER A 110 32.51 46.65 5.39
CA SER A 110 33.31 46.33 6.57
C SER A 110 32.47 46.34 7.85
N ILE A 111 32.83 45.46 8.80
CA ILE A 111 32.22 45.24 10.14
C ILE A 111 32.04 46.53 10.97
N THR A 112 32.75 47.61 10.64
CA THR A 112 32.74 48.85 11.40
C THR A 112 31.40 49.59 11.47
N ASP A 113 30.42 49.27 10.60
CA ASP A 113 29.13 49.97 10.56
C ASP A 113 27.95 49.19 11.20
N VAL A 114 28.18 47.94 11.61
CA VAL A 114 27.14 47.09 12.20
C VAL A 114 27.37 46.90 13.70
N GLY A 115 26.89 47.87 14.47
CA GLY A 115 26.77 47.73 15.93
C GLY A 115 26.01 46.46 16.31
N PHE A 116 26.39 45.82 17.42
CA PHE A 116 25.83 44.58 17.98
C PHE A 116 24.30 44.48 17.81
N THR A 117 23.85 43.89 16.70
CA THR A 117 22.44 43.65 16.39
C THR A 117 22.22 42.15 16.33
N THR A 118 21.25 41.66 17.11
CA THR A 118 20.89 40.23 17.23
C THR A 118 19.98 39.79 16.07
N ASN A 119 20.36 40.11 14.84
CA ASN A 119 19.63 39.68 13.65
C ASN A 119 20.49 38.71 12.84
N PHE A 120 20.03 37.46 12.72
CA PHE A 120 20.74 36.38 12.02
C PHE A 120 20.96 36.68 10.52
N SER A 121 20.08 37.51 9.92
CA SER A 121 20.20 38.00 8.55
C SER A 121 21.35 38.98 8.35
N VAL A 122 21.73 39.75 9.38
CA VAL A 122 22.86 40.68 9.31
C VAL A 122 24.18 39.91 9.31
N TYR A 123 24.28 38.81 10.07
CA TYR A 123 25.48 37.95 10.05
C TYR A 123 25.73 37.28 8.70
N LEU A 124 24.69 36.94 7.93
CA LEU A 124 24.84 36.42 6.55
C LEU A 124 25.33 37.47 5.54
N GLN A 125 25.37 38.75 5.92
CA GLN A 125 25.79 39.86 5.04
C GLN A 125 27.19 40.39 5.38
N VAL A 126 27.88 39.74 6.31
CA VAL A 126 29.21 40.15 6.77
C VAL A 126 30.28 39.25 6.13
N GLN A 127 31.29 39.86 5.51
CA GLN A 127 32.40 39.18 4.85
C GLN A 127 33.09 38.12 5.73
N GLU A 128 33.22 38.39 7.04
CA GLU A 128 33.87 37.49 8.01
C GLU A 128 33.12 36.17 8.21
N THR A 129 31.80 36.13 8.06
CA THR A 129 31.04 34.87 8.23
C THR A 129 31.21 33.95 7.03
N TRP A 130 31.22 34.49 5.82
CA TRP A 130 31.52 33.74 4.60
C TRP A 130 32.94 33.19 4.59
N LEU A 131 33.91 33.97 5.10
CA LEU A 131 35.28 33.51 5.28
C LEU A 131 35.37 32.39 6.33
N ALA A 132 34.67 32.52 7.47
CA ALA A 132 34.60 31.47 8.48
C ALA A 132 33.95 30.19 7.93
N PHE A 133 32.84 30.29 7.21
CA PHE A 133 32.19 29.15 6.55
C PHE A 133 33.10 28.48 5.52
N LEU A 134 33.83 29.28 4.71
CA LEU A 134 34.80 28.76 3.75
C LEU A 134 35.90 27.95 4.44
N ILE A 135 36.47 28.45 5.54
CA ILE A 135 37.49 27.73 6.32
C ILE A 135 36.91 26.43 6.89
N ILE A 136 35.72 26.48 7.49
CA ILE A 136 35.06 25.30 8.08
C ILE A 136 34.78 24.24 7.02
N ILE A 137 34.18 24.62 5.89
CA ILE A 137 33.87 23.69 4.79
C ILE A 137 35.17 23.13 4.19
N SER A 138 36.20 23.95 4.02
CA SER A 138 37.51 23.51 3.53
C SER A 138 38.18 22.48 4.45
N VAL A 139 38.17 22.72 5.77
CA VAL A 139 38.70 21.76 6.75
C VAL A 139 37.86 20.48 6.76
N ALA A 140 36.54 20.59 6.73
CA ALA A 140 35.65 19.43 6.67
C ALA A 140 35.89 18.59 5.40
N GLU A 141 35.98 19.23 4.23
CA GLU A 141 36.27 18.57 2.95
C GLU A 141 37.66 17.92 2.96
N ALA A 142 38.67 18.56 3.55
CA ALA A 142 40.00 18.00 3.70
C ALA A 142 40.01 16.75 4.60
N VAL A 143 39.27 16.77 5.72
CA VAL A 143 39.11 15.60 6.59
C VAL A 143 38.38 14.48 5.85
N ILE A 144 37.30 14.79 5.11
CA ILE A 144 36.57 13.81 4.29
C ILE A 144 37.51 13.20 3.24
N LEU A 145 38.23 14.01 2.47
CA LEU A 145 39.20 13.54 1.48
C LEU A 145 40.28 12.65 2.12
N LEU A 146 40.83 13.06 3.26
CA LEU A 146 41.83 12.31 3.99
C LEU A 146 41.28 10.95 4.43
N THR A 147 40.07 10.90 5.00
CA THR A 147 39.41 9.63 5.36
C THR A 147 39.14 8.77 4.13
N LEU A 148 38.66 9.32 3.02
CA LEU A 148 38.44 8.60 1.77
C LEU A 148 39.74 8.01 1.20
N ILE A 149 40.86 8.74 1.27
CA ILE A 149 42.17 8.26 0.83
C ILE A 149 42.66 7.12 1.72
N PHE A 150 42.61 7.28 3.05
CA PHE A 150 43.03 6.24 3.99
C PHE A 150 42.15 4.99 3.91
N LEU A 151 40.84 5.14 3.71
CA LEU A 151 39.88 4.05 3.62
C LEU A 151 39.70 3.52 2.19
N ARG A 152 40.35 4.09 1.17
CA ARG A 152 40.20 3.69 -0.25
C ARG A 152 40.29 2.18 -0.44
N ASN A 153 41.29 1.55 0.16
CA ASN A 153 41.46 0.10 0.06
C ASN A 153 40.33 -0.67 0.75
N ARG A 154 39.84 -0.17 1.90
CA ARG A 154 38.69 -0.78 2.59
C ARG A 154 37.39 -0.59 1.83
N ILE A 155 37.17 0.56 1.20
CA ILE A 155 36.00 0.84 0.36
C ILE A 155 35.98 -0.09 -0.85
N LEU A 156 37.11 -0.31 -1.52
CA LEU A 156 37.18 -1.26 -2.64
C LEU A 156 36.88 -2.69 -2.21
N ILE A 157 37.40 -3.12 -1.05
CA ILE A 157 37.08 -4.43 -0.48
C ILE A 157 35.59 -4.50 -0.12
N ALA A 158 35.01 -3.47 0.49
CA ALA A 158 33.59 -3.43 0.83
C ALA A 158 32.70 -3.47 -0.42
N ILE A 159 33.05 -2.75 -1.49
CA ILE A 159 32.34 -2.80 -2.77
C ILE A 159 32.44 -4.21 -3.37
N ALA A 160 33.63 -4.82 -3.36
CA ALA A 160 33.82 -6.20 -3.82
C ALA A 160 33.00 -7.20 -2.97
N LEU A 161 32.97 -7.02 -1.64
CA LEU A 161 32.15 -7.83 -0.74
C LEU A 161 30.66 -7.65 -1.00
N ILE A 162 30.18 -6.42 -1.20
CA ILE A 162 28.78 -6.14 -1.57
C ILE A 162 28.47 -6.76 -2.94
N GLN A 163 29.41 -6.70 -3.89
CA GLN A 163 29.24 -7.29 -5.21
C GLN A 163 29.17 -8.82 -5.15
N GLU A 164 30.06 -9.46 -4.38
CA GLU A 164 30.05 -10.90 -4.17
C GLU A 164 28.87 -11.37 -3.32
N ALA A 165 28.49 -10.63 -2.28
CA ALA A 165 27.28 -10.89 -1.50
C ALA A 165 26.03 -10.76 -2.38
N SER A 166 25.97 -9.71 -3.21
CA SER A 166 24.89 -9.55 -4.18
C SER A 166 24.88 -10.72 -5.17
N LYS A 167 26.06 -11.18 -5.62
CA LYS A 167 26.22 -12.37 -6.47
C LYS A 167 25.72 -13.64 -5.80
N ALA A 168 26.07 -13.85 -4.55
CA ALA A 168 25.56 -14.93 -3.74
C ALA A 168 24.04 -14.87 -3.57
N ILE A 169 23.45 -13.69 -3.33
CA ILE A 169 21.99 -13.50 -3.20
C ILE A 169 21.25 -13.91 -4.49
N GLY A 170 21.84 -13.71 -5.67
CA GLY A 170 21.25 -14.21 -6.92
C GLY A 170 21.42 -15.72 -7.13
N HIS A 171 22.47 -16.32 -6.56
CA HIS A 171 22.67 -17.78 -6.57
C HIS A 171 21.83 -18.48 -5.50
N MET A 172 21.50 -17.79 -4.40
CA MET A 172 20.53 -18.24 -3.42
C MET A 172 19.13 -18.05 -4.01
N MET A 173 18.68 -19.06 -4.75
CA MET A 173 17.35 -19.08 -5.36
C MET A 173 16.24 -18.68 -4.40
N SER A 174 16.42 -18.89 -3.08
CA SER A 174 15.47 -18.51 -2.02
C SER A 174 15.11 -17.01 -1.98
N CYS A 175 16.04 -16.09 -2.28
CA CYS A 175 15.74 -14.64 -2.27
C CYS A 175 14.94 -14.18 -3.50
N LEU A 176 15.19 -14.79 -4.65
CA LEU A 176 14.38 -14.62 -5.88
C LEU A 176 13.07 -15.42 -5.83
N LEU A 177 13.02 -16.49 -5.02
CA LEU A 177 11.84 -17.28 -4.75
C LEU A 177 10.84 -16.53 -3.87
N TYR A 178 11.26 -15.53 -3.08
CA TYR A 178 10.33 -14.82 -2.21
C TYR A 178 9.16 -14.15 -2.99
N PRO A 179 9.39 -13.36 -4.06
CA PRO A 179 8.33 -12.89 -4.96
C PRO A 179 7.50 -14.00 -5.62
N LEU A 180 8.11 -15.15 -5.89
CA LEU A 180 7.45 -16.30 -6.51
C LEU A 180 6.54 -17.05 -5.51
N VAL A 181 7.01 -17.23 -4.28
CA VAL A 181 6.27 -17.87 -3.18
C VAL A 181 5.12 -16.98 -2.75
N THR A 182 5.33 -15.67 -2.61
CA THR A 182 4.24 -14.73 -2.32
C THR A 182 3.20 -14.73 -3.44
N PHE A 183 3.62 -14.82 -4.71
CA PHE A 183 2.69 -14.99 -5.83
C PHE A 183 1.87 -16.29 -5.75
N VAL A 184 2.53 -17.43 -5.54
CA VAL A 184 1.84 -18.72 -5.42
C VAL A 184 0.86 -18.70 -4.24
N LEU A 185 1.26 -18.13 -3.10
CA LEU A 185 0.41 -17.99 -1.93
C LEU A 185 -0.79 -17.08 -2.21
N LEU A 186 -0.60 -15.96 -2.91
CA LEU A 186 -1.70 -15.08 -3.33
C LEU A 186 -2.68 -15.79 -4.26
N LEU A 187 -2.21 -16.56 -5.25
CA LEU A 187 -3.08 -17.36 -6.11
C LEU A 187 -3.88 -18.39 -5.31
N VAL A 188 -3.25 -19.07 -4.36
CA VAL A 188 -3.94 -20.03 -3.48
C VAL A 188 -4.97 -19.31 -2.61
N CYS A 189 -4.66 -18.15 -2.04
CA CYS A 189 -5.60 -17.35 -1.26
C CYS A 189 -6.79 -16.87 -2.09
N VAL A 190 -6.55 -16.36 -3.30
CA VAL A 190 -7.62 -15.89 -4.21
C VAL A 190 -8.48 -17.06 -4.68
N ALA A 191 -7.87 -18.20 -5.04
CA ALA A 191 -8.60 -19.40 -5.41
C ALA A 191 -9.45 -19.93 -4.24
N TYR A 192 -8.88 -20.02 -3.03
CA TYR A 192 -9.59 -20.46 -1.83
C TYR A 192 -10.77 -19.53 -1.49
N TRP A 193 -10.53 -18.22 -1.52
CA TRP A 193 -11.59 -17.22 -1.31
C TRP A 193 -12.66 -17.34 -2.40
N GLY A 194 -12.27 -17.47 -3.67
CA GLY A 194 -13.17 -17.65 -4.79
C GLY A 194 -14.02 -18.92 -4.69
N THR A 195 -13.42 -20.05 -4.29
CA THR A 195 -14.17 -21.30 -4.04
C THR A 195 -15.14 -21.17 -2.88
N THR A 196 -14.75 -20.45 -1.82
CA THR A 196 -15.62 -20.22 -0.66
C THR A 196 -16.78 -19.29 -1.02
N ALA A 197 -16.51 -18.22 -1.77
CA ALA A 197 -17.52 -17.29 -2.26
C ALA A 197 -18.49 -17.97 -3.25
N LEU A 198 -17.97 -18.81 -4.15
CA LEU A 198 -18.78 -19.61 -5.06
C LEU A 198 -19.64 -20.61 -4.29
N TYR A 199 -19.06 -21.30 -3.31
CA TYR A 199 -19.78 -22.24 -2.44
C TYR A 199 -20.91 -21.52 -1.70
N LEU A 200 -20.65 -20.35 -1.11
CA LEU A 200 -21.67 -19.52 -0.46
C LEU A 200 -22.77 -19.07 -1.44
N ALA A 201 -22.39 -18.62 -2.64
CA ALA A 201 -23.34 -18.20 -3.68
C ALA A 201 -24.21 -19.36 -4.21
N THR A 202 -23.67 -20.59 -4.28
CA THR A 202 -24.44 -21.77 -4.71
C THR A 202 -25.12 -22.50 -3.55
N SER A 203 -24.79 -22.20 -2.29
CA SER A 203 -25.23 -23.00 -1.14
C SER A 203 -26.73 -22.95 -0.84
N GLY A 204 -27.52 -22.24 -1.65
CA GLY A 204 -28.95 -22.49 -1.81
C GLY A 204 -29.81 -22.21 -0.58
N ASN A 205 -31.13 -22.19 -0.76
CA ASN A 205 -32.07 -21.74 0.26
C ASN A 205 -31.94 -22.53 1.58
N PRO A 206 -32.04 -21.85 2.74
CA PRO A 206 -32.03 -22.51 4.03
C PRO A 206 -33.19 -23.51 4.13
N ILE A 207 -32.87 -24.78 4.40
CA ILE A 207 -33.85 -25.83 4.65
C ILE A 207 -34.27 -25.72 6.12
N TYR A 208 -35.47 -25.18 6.37
CA TYR A 208 -36.03 -25.08 7.72
C TYR A 208 -36.70 -26.40 8.09
N ARG A 209 -36.08 -27.10 9.04
CA ARG A 209 -36.60 -28.36 9.57
C ARG A 209 -37.21 -28.11 10.95
N ILE A 210 -38.45 -28.51 11.14
CA ILE A 210 -39.13 -28.41 12.43
C ILE A 210 -38.53 -29.40 13.44
N VAL A 211 -38.06 -28.87 14.58
CA VAL A 211 -37.62 -29.64 15.74
C VAL A 211 -38.66 -29.54 16.85
N ALA A 212 -39.22 -30.66 17.29
CA ALA A 212 -40.19 -30.70 18.37
C ALA A 212 -39.49 -30.44 19.72
N LEU A 213 -39.74 -29.28 20.34
CA LEU A 213 -39.18 -28.90 21.65
C LEU A 213 -39.91 -29.53 22.85
N ASN A 214 -41.00 -30.28 22.61
CA ASN A 214 -41.76 -30.95 23.67
C ASN A 214 -42.22 -32.35 23.22
N SER A 215 -41.99 -33.34 24.09
CA SER A 215 -42.19 -34.77 23.86
C SER A 215 -43.66 -35.23 23.78
N SER A 216 -44.62 -34.29 23.86
CA SER A 216 -46.05 -34.60 23.92
C SER A 216 -46.80 -34.45 22.58
N CYS A 217 -46.12 -34.15 21.47
CA CYS A 217 -46.75 -34.07 20.14
C CYS A 217 -46.40 -35.31 19.30
N SER A 218 -47.25 -36.33 19.33
CA SER A 218 -47.09 -37.59 18.59
C SER A 218 -47.47 -37.52 17.10
N GLN A 219 -47.70 -36.32 16.56
CA GLN A 219 -48.24 -36.13 15.20
C GLN A 219 -47.38 -35.22 14.30
N ILE A 220 -46.17 -34.86 14.74
CA ILE A 220 -45.27 -34.00 13.95
C ILE A 220 -44.03 -34.81 13.57
N ASN A 221 -43.97 -35.23 12.30
CA ASN A 221 -42.78 -35.88 11.74
C ASN A 221 -41.68 -34.83 11.57
N GLY A 222 -40.59 -34.92 12.33
CA GLY A 222 -39.41 -34.02 12.23
C GLY A 222 -38.60 -34.14 10.92
N SER A 223 -39.22 -34.67 9.87
CA SER A 223 -38.64 -34.84 8.53
C SER A 223 -39.35 -34.01 7.46
N VAL A 224 -40.39 -33.25 7.80
CA VAL A 224 -41.03 -32.34 6.82
C VAL A 224 -40.25 -31.05 6.74
N ASP A 225 -39.83 -30.70 5.52
CA ASP A 225 -39.25 -29.41 5.19
C ASP A 225 -40.38 -28.37 5.20
N CYS A 226 -40.20 -27.28 5.95
CA CYS A 226 -41.14 -26.17 5.97
C CYS A 226 -40.72 -25.13 4.93
N ASP A 227 -41.65 -24.76 4.05
CA ASP A 227 -41.52 -23.57 3.21
C ASP A 227 -41.99 -22.36 4.04
N PRO A 228 -41.12 -21.40 4.37
CA PRO A 228 -41.53 -20.21 5.10
C PRO A 228 -42.22 -19.26 4.13
N GLU A 229 -43.55 -19.33 4.08
CA GLU A 229 -44.41 -18.23 3.63
C GLU A 229 -44.42 -17.10 4.66
#